data_AF-A0A379AAL0-F1
#
_entry.id   AF-A0A379AAL0-F1
#
_cell.length_a   1.000
_cell.length_b   1.000
_cell.length_c   1.000
_cell.angle_alpha   90.00
_cell.angle_beta   90.00
_cell.angle_gamma   90.00
#
_symmetry.space_group_name_H-M   'P 1'
#
loop_
_entity.id
_entity.type
_entity.pdbx_description
1 polymer ?
#
loop_
_entity_poly.entity_id
_entity_poly.type
_entity_poly.pdbx_seq_one_letter_code
_entity_poly.pdbx_strand_id
1 'polypeptide(L)'
;MKILFTFPGQGTQRAGMLQHLPDGDALLNSVRAVLGDETDQLDSADALRHTRAVQLSLLICGVAWARELIRRGVKPDIVSGLSIGAFPAAVISGALDFSDALRLVALRGDLMEQAYPEGYGLTAITGLTLSRLEKLLPGSNTYIANLNAETQIVIAGPRRGYGGSRAESAGCRCQQSD
;
A
#
# COMPACT_ATOMS: atom_id res chain seq x y z
N MET A 1 3.27 19.76 21.31
CA MET A 1 2.92 18.40 20.87
C MET A 1 3.25 18.30 19.39
N LYS A 2 3.79 17.15 18.92
CA LYS A 2 4.08 16.92 17.51
C LYS A 2 3.00 16.02 16.91
N ILE A 3 2.53 16.32 15.70
CA ILE A 3 1.47 15.57 15.00
C ILE A 3 2.10 14.76 13.86
N LEU A 4 1.81 13.45 13.82
CA LEU A 4 2.22 12.55 12.74
C LEU A 4 0.99 12.14 11.94
N PHE A 5 1.03 12.32 10.62
CA PHE A 5 0.10 11.66 9.70
C PHE A 5 0.70 10.37 9.17
N THR A 6 0.01 9.25 9.37
CA THR A 6 0.40 7.94 8.86
C THR A 6 -0.54 7.48 7.76
N PHE A 7 0.02 6.98 6.66
CA PHE A 7 -0.73 6.47 5.52
C PHE A 7 -0.52 4.96 5.38
N PRO A 8 -1.59 4.15 5.36
CA PRO A 8 -1.48 2.70 5.31
C PRO A 8 -1.01 2.21 3.93
N GLY A 9 -0.57 0.95 3.91
CA GLY A 9 -0.32 0.22 2.66
C GLY A 9 -1.59 -0.38 2.07
N GLN A 10 -1.41 -1.33 1.16
CA GLN A 10 -2.49 -2.12 0.59
C GLN A 10 -3.15 -3.04 1.63
N GLY A 11 -4.46 -3.24 1.51
CA GLY A 11 -5.27 -4.07 2.41
C GLY A 11 -6.45 -3.33 3.07
N THR A 12 -6.46 -2.00 3.03
CA THR A 12 -7.53 -1.16 3.62
C THR A 12 -8.52 -0.60 2.59
N GLN A 13 -8.36 -0.94 1.32
CA GLN A 13 -9.27 -0.52 0.26
C GLN A 13 -10.67 -1.11 0.45
N ARG A 14 -11.70 -0.36 0.05
CA ARG A 14 -13.10 -0.80 0.06
C ARG A 14 -13.82 -0.24 -1.16
N ALA A 15 -14.79 -0.99 -1.67
CA ALA A 15 -15.59 -0.52 -2.79
C ALA A 15 -16.31 0.80 -2.43
N GLY A 16 -16.33 1.76 -3.36
CA GLY A 16 -16.96 3.07 -3.16
C GLY A 16 -16.20 4.01 -2.20
N MET A 17 -14.93 3.74 -1.89
CA MET A 17 -14.14 4.58 -0.98
C MET A 17 -13.88 6.02 -1.46
N LEU A 18 -14.07 6.31 -2.75
CA LEU A 18 -13.87 7.63 -3.35
C LEU A 18 -15.17 8.47 -3.42
N GLN A 19 -16.33 7.88 -3.14
CA GLN A 19 -17.64 8.54 -3.30
C GLN A 19 -17.95 9.60 -2.23
N HIS A 20 -17.28 9.57 -1.08
CA HIS A 20 -17.57 10.44 0.06
C HIS A 20 -16.31 11.17 0.55
N LEU A 21 -15.44 11.55 -0.38
CA LEU A 21 -14.23 12.30 -0.05
C LEU A 21 -14.56 13.76 0.27
N PRO A 22 -13.83 14.39 1.20
CA PRO A 22 -13.87 15.84 1.37
C PRO A 22 -13.51 16.55 0.07
N ASP A 23 -14.27 17.59 -0.30
CA ASP A 23 -14.12 18.31 -1.57
C ASP A 23 -14.06 17.38 -2.79
N GLY A 24 -14.83 16.28 -2.75
CA GLY A 24 -14.76 15.16 -3.69
C GLY A 24 -14.85 15.56 -5.15
N ASP A 25 -15.75 16.45 -5.53
CA ASP A 25 -15.91 16.87 -6.94
C ASP A 25 -14.65 17.55 -7.49
N ALA A 26 -14.09 18.51 -6.76
CA ALA A 26 -12.89 19.23 -7.19
C ALA A 26 -11.67 18.31 -7.25
N LEU A 27 -11.53 17.44 -6.26
CA LEU A 27 -10.45 16.46 -6.23
C LEU A 27 -10.57 15.46 -7.38
N LEU A 28 -11.74 14.84 -7.56
CA LEU A 28 -11.97 13.84 -8.61
C LEU A 28 -11.86 14.46 -10.01
N ASN A 29 -12.23 15.73 -10.21
CA ASN A 29 -11.96 16.43 -11.45
C ASN A 29 -10.46 16.57 -11.73
N SER A 30 -9.65 16.88 -10.70
CA SER A 30 -8.19 16.91 -10.85
C SER A 30 -7.58 15.54 -11.14
N VAL A 31 -8.18 14.47 -10.59
CA VAL A 31 -7.78 13.09 -10.87
C VAL A 31 -8.14 12.70 -12.32
N ARG A 32 -9.37 12.99 -12.76
CA ARG A 32 -9.80 12.77 -14.16
C ARG A 32 -8.93 13.50 -15.17
N ALA A 33 -8.47 14.70 -14.86
CA ALA A 33 -7.55 15.44 -15.73
C ALA A 33 -6.20 14.72 -15.96
N VAL A 34 -5.84 13.78 -15.08
CA VAL A 34 -4.57 13.02 -15.16
C VAL A 34 -4.79 11.59 -15.65
N LEU A 35 -5.83 10.92 -15.13
CA LEU A 35 -6.09 9.49 -15.38
C LEU A 35 -7.16 9.25 -16.46
N GLY A 36 -7.95 10.27 -16.80
CA GLY A 36 -9.09 10.14 -17.70
C GLY A 36 -10.26 9.38 -17.07
N ASP A 37 -11.03 8.71 -17.94
CA ASP A 37 -12.31 8.09 -17.60
C ASP A 37 -12.19 6.90 -16.63
N GLU A 38 -10.99 6.31 -16.47
CA GLU A 38 -10.77 5.22 -15.52
C GLU A 38 -11.10 5.63 -14.07
N THR A 39 -11.04 6.93 -13.76
CA THR A 39 -11.34 7.49 -12.45
C THR A 39 -12.71 7.08 -11.94
N ASP A 40 -13.69 6.92 -12.83
CA ASP A 40 -15.10 6.73 -12.47
C ASP A 40 -15.43 5.31 -12.00
N GLN A 41 -14.57 4.35 -12.31
CA GLN A 41 -14.72 2.94 -11.93
C GLN A 41 -13.59 2.46 -11.02
N LEU A 42 -12.69 3.36 -10.63
CA LEU A 42 -11.42 3.05 -9.97
C LEU A 42 -11.59 2.32 -8.63
N ASP A 43 -12.67 2.59 -7.91
CA ASP A 43 -12.99 1.98 -6.62
C ASP A 43 -14.19 1.02 -6.69
N SER A 44 -14.53 0.53 -7.88
CA SER A 44 -15.49 -0.56 -8.03
C SER A 44 -14.94 -1.85 -7.43
N ALA A 45 -15.84 -2.75 -7.01
CA ALA A 45 -15.43 -4.04 -6.43
C ALA A 45 -14.61 -4.91 -7.41
N ASP A 46 -14.85 -4.74 -8.72
CA ASP A 46 -14.09 -5.42 -9.77
C ASP A 46 -12.71 -4.78 -9.97
N ALA A 47 -12.67 -3.45 -10.12
CA ALA A 47 -11.40 -2.72 -10.25
C ALA A 47 -10.47 -2.98 -9.07
N LEU A 48 -10.98 -3.00 -7.83
CA LEU A 48 -10.18 -3.23 -6.62
C LEU A 48 -9.59 -4.65 -6.50
N ARG A 49 -9.80 -5.54 -7.48
CA ARG A 49 -9.04 -6.79 -7.66
C ARG A 49 -7.66 -6.54 -8.28
N HIS A 50 -7.46 -5.39 -8.92
CA HIS A 50 -6.25 -5.02 -9.65
C HIS A 50 -5.37 -4.08 -8.82
N THR A 51 -4.06 -4.32 -8.88
CA THR A 51 -3.09 -3.60 -8.03
C THR A 51 -3.10 -2.10 -8.34
N ARG A 52 -3.22 -1.72 -9.62
CA ARG A 52 -3.32 -0.32 -10.06
C ARG A 52 -4.44 0.43 -9.35
N ALA A 53 -5.66 -0.12 -9.43
CA ALA A 53 -6.86 0.50 -8.90
C ALA A 53 -6.81 0.64 -7.36
N VAL A 54 -6.32 -0.40 -6.68
CA VAL A 54 -6.12 -0.36 -5.23
C VAL A 54 -5.15 0.74 -4.83
N GLN A 55 -4.00 0.83 -5.50
CA GLN A 55 -2.97 1.79 -5.15
C GLN A 55 -3.38 3.24 -5.40
N LEU A 56 -4.01 3.51 -6.55
CA LEU A 56 -4.53 4.84 -6.87
C LEU A 56 -5.64 5.24 -5.90
N SER A 57 -6.57 4.33 -5.58
CA SER A 57 -7.64 4.61 -4.61
C SER A 57 -7.10 4.99 -3.22
N LEU A 58 -6.04 4.30 -2.76
CA LEU A 58 -5.38 4.62 -1.48
C LEU A 58 -4.64 5.97 -1.51
N LEU A 59 -3.96 6.29 -2.62
CA LEU A 59 -3.32 7.59 -2.81
C LEU A 59 -4.36 8.73 -2.76
N ILE A 60 -5.42 8.63 -3.56
CA ILE A 60 -6.45 9.68 -3.67
C ILE A 60 -7.13 9.90 -2.32
N CYS A 61 -7.57 8.82 -1.67
CA CYS A 61 -8.22 8.88 -0.36
C CYS A 61 -7.29 9.45 0.73
N GLY A 62 -6.03 9.00 0.76
CA GLY A 62 -5.03 9.52 1.70
C GLY A 62 -4.81 11.02 1.55
N VAL A 63 -4.62 11.51 0.32
CA VAL A 63 -4.44 12.94 0.05
C VAL A 63 -5.68 13.75 0.39
N ALA A 64 -6.88 13.25 0.07
CA ALA A 64 -8.15 13.92 0.36
C ALA A 64 -8.32 14.19 1.86
N TRP A 65 -8.20 13.13 2.68
CA TRP A 65 -8.38 13.25 4.13
C TRP A 65 -7.28 14.07 4.80
N ALA A 66 -6.03 13.94 4.35
CA ALA A 66 -4.95 14.74 4.90
C ALA A 66 -5.10 16.23 4.57
N ARG A 67 -5.50 16.58 3.34
CA ARG A 67 -5.83 17.96 2.97
C ARG A 67 -7.00 18.51 3.79
N GLU A 68 -8.02 17.70 4.05
CA GLU A 68 -9.15 18.10 4.88
C GLU A 68 -8.74 18.38 6.33
N LEU A 69 -7.91 17.53 6.93
CA LEU A 69 -7.37 17.77 8.27
C LEU A 69 -6.57 19.07 8.32
N ILE A 70 -5.72 19.33 7.32
CA ILE A 70 -4.94 20.56 7.19
C ILE A 70 -5.86 21.78 7.06
N ARG A 71 -6.92 21.68 6.23
CA ARG A 71 -7.92 22.74 6.05
C ARG A 71 -8.66 23.06 7.35
N ARG A 72 -8.88 22.05 8.20
CA ARG A 72 -9.44 22.20 9.56
C ARG A 72 -8.44 22.68 10.62
N GLY A 73 -7.20 23.00 10.22
CA GLY A 73 -6.17 23.54 11.11
C GLY A 73 -5.25 22.49 11.74
N VAL A 74 -5.41 21.21 11.43
CA VAL A 74 -4.53 20.13 11.92
C VAL A 74 -3.37 19.96 10.93
N LYS A 75 -2.22 20.57 11.24
CA LYS A 75 -1.03 20.47 10.40
C LYS A 75 -0.09 19.37 10.92
N PRO A 76 0.37 18.43 10.07
CA PRO A 76 1.36 17.45 10.48
C PRO A 76 2.73 18.10 10.65
N ASP A 77 3.45 17.72 11.69
CA ASP A 77 4.88 17.97 11.83
C ASP A 77 5.71 16.89 11.10
N ILE A 78 5.13 15.69 10.97
CA ILE A 78 5.77 14.51 10.39
C ILE A 78 4.73 13.79 9.53
N VAL A 79 5.18 13.20 8.43
CA VAL A 79 4.39 12.28 7.61
C VAL A 79 5.14 10.95 7.46
N SER A 80 4.41 9.85 7.40
CA SER A 80 4.98 8.52 7.17
C SER A 80 4.00 7.64 6.41
N GLY A 81 4.50 6.77 5.55
CA GLY A 81 3.69 5.92 4.71
C GLY A 81 4.27 4.52 4.56
N LEU A 82 3.39 3.52 4.60
CA LEU A 82 3.77 2.12 4.39
C LEU A 82 3.57 1.72 2.92
N SER A 83 4.64 1.34 2.21
CA SER A 83 4.57 0.93 0.80
C SER A 83 3.83 1.97 -0.07
N ILE A 84 2.63 1.67 -0.58
CA ILE A 84 1.82 2.65 -1.32
C ILE A 84 1.47 3.90 -0.49
N GLY A 85 1.39 3.80 0.84
CA GLY A 85 1.18 4.95 1.71
C GLY A 85 2.30 6.00 1.64
N ALA A 86 3.50 5.65 1.15
CA ALA A 86 4.59 6.60 0.99
C ALA A 86 4.27 7.71 -0.02
N PHE A 87 3.41 7.44 -1.00
CA PHE A 87 3.03 8.41 -2.04
C PHE A 87 2.11 9.53 -1.51
N PRO A 88 0.99 9.27 -0.82
CA PRO A 88 0.24 10.33 -0.17
C PRO A 88 1.07 11.06 0.89
N ALA A 89 1.98 10.38 1.62
CA ALA A 89 2.91 11.05 2.52
C ALA A 89 3.81 12.06 1.78
N ALA A 90 4.42 11.65 0.66
CA ALA A 90 5.24 12.53 -0.17
C ALA A 90 4.45 13.73 -0.68
N VAL A 91 3.21 13.52 -1.14
CA VAL A 91 2.32 14.61 -1.59
C VAL A 91 2.04 15.60 -0.47
N ILE A 92 1.71 15.11 0.73
CA ILE A 92 1.37 15.98 1.87
C ILE A 92 2.60 16.71 2.42
N SER A 93 3.80 16.14 2.28
CA SER A 93 5.04 16.85 2.60
C SER A 93 5.44 17.92 1.56
N GLY A 94 4.83 17.93 0.38
CA GLY A 94 5.23 18.76 -0.75
C GLY A 94 6.46 18.27 -1.52
N ALA A 95 6.94 17.06 -1.22
CA ALA A 95 8.07 16.45 -1.95
C ALA A 95 7.68 15.91 -3.34
N LEU A 96 6.38 15.69 -3.58
CA LEU A 96 5.86 15.19 -4.84
C LEU A 96 4.53 15.88 -5.17
N ASP A 97 4.38 16.37 -6.40
CA ASP A 97 3.11 16.93 -6.83
C ASP A 97 2.03 15.85 -6.96
N PHE A 98 0.78 16.19 -6.64
CA PHE A 98 -0.32 15.22 -6.64
C PHE A 98 -0.55 14.60 -8.03
N SER A 99 -0.46 15.39 -9.10
CA SER A 99 -0.61 14.88 -10.47
C SER A 99 0.49 13.90 -10.85
N ASP A 100 1.71 14.13 -10.37
CA ASP A 100 2.84 13.27 -10.67
C ASP A 100 2.79 12.00 -9.83
N ALA A 101 2.32 12.10 -8.57
CA ALA A 101 1.99 10.95 -7.76
C ALA A 101 0.95 10.04 -8.43
N LEU A 102 -0.11 10.61 -9.04
CA LEU A 102 -1.10 9.83 -9.78
C LEU A 102 -0.46 9.06 -10.95
N ARG A 103 0.35 9.72 -11.78
CA ARG A 103 1.04 9.07 -12.92
C ARG A 103 2.03 8.00 -12.46
N LEU A 104 2.80 8.29 -11.42
CA LEU A 104 3.81 7.39 -10.89
C LEU A 104 3.17 6.16 -10.24
N VAL A 105 2.09 6.35 -9.48
CA VAL A 105 1.36 5.24 -8.84
C VAL A 105 0.61 4.40 -9.88
N ALA A 106 0.03 5.03 -10.90
CA ALA A 106 -0.53 4.34 -12.05
C ALA A 106 0.50 3.39 -12.69
N LEU A 107 1.65 3.92 -13.09
CA LEU A 107 2.74 3.13 -13.67
C LEU A 107 3.26 2.05 -12.72
N ARG A 108 3.43 2.37 -11.43
CA ARG A 108 3.84 1.40 -10.40
C ARG A 108 2.86 0.24 -10.31
N GLY A 109 1.56 0.53 -10.29
CA GLY A 109 0.51 -0.47 -10.25
C GLY A 109 0.58 -1.43 -11.43
N ASP A 110 0.69 -0.88 -12.64
CA ASP A 110 0.80 -1.66 -13.88
C ASP A 110 2.04 -2.56 -13.88
N LEU A 111 3.21 -1.99 -13.54
CA LEU A 111 4.47 -2.74 -13.52
C LEU A 111 4.47 -3.83 -12.45
N MET A 112 3.90 -3.57 -11.28
CA MET A 112 3.79 -4.57 -10.22
C MET A 112 2.88 -5.74 -10.62
N GLU A 113 1.75 -5.42 -11.26
CA GLU A 113 0.80 -6.42 -11.73
C GLU A 113 1.38 -7.28 -12.87
N GLN A 114 2.16 -6.68 -13.77
CA GLN A 114 2.79 -7.37 -14.90
C GLN A 114 4.05 -8.16 -14.54
N ALA A 115 4.80 -7.76 -13.50
CA ALA A 115 6.09 -8.39 -13.18
C ALA A 115 5.94 -9.84 -12.72
N TYR A 116 4.92 -10.15 -11.93
CA TYR A 116 4.63 -11.49 -11.42
C TYR A 116 3.12 -11.73 -11.36
N PRO A 117 2.45 -11.93 -12.52
CA PRO A 117 0.99 -12.03 -12.58
C PRO A 117 0.46 -13.24 -11.82
N GLU A 118 1.26 -14.30 -11.69
CA GLU A 118 0.90 -15.51 -10.96
C GLU A 118 2.10 -16.11 -10.20
N GLY A 119 1.81 -17.02 -9.28
CA GLY A 119 2.81 -17.88 -8.64
C GLY A 119 3.64 -17.23 -7.53
N TYR A 120 3.61 -15.91 -7.37
CA TYR A 120 4.29 -15.17 -6.31
C TYR A 120 3.30 -14.44 -5.39
N GLY A 121 3.76 -14.05 -4.21
CA GLY A 121 2.96 -13.31 -3.25
C GLY A 121 3.75 -12.86 -2.04
N LEU A 122 3.05 -12.20 -1.12
CA LEU A 122 3.57 -11.80 0.18
C LEU A 122 2.97 -12.68 1.27
N THR A 123 3.77 -12.99 2.29
CA THR A 123 3.33 -13.73 3.48
C THR A 123 3.76 -12.97 4.72
N ALA A 124 2.80 -12.61 5.58
CA ALA A 124 3.07 -12.05 6.89
C ALA A 124 3.41 -13.18 7.87
N ILE A 125 4.60 -13.11 8.45
CA ILE A 125 5.12 -14.01 9.47
C ILE A 125 5.01 -13.31 10.83
N THR A 126 4.29 -13.90 11.77
CA THR A 126 4.15 -13.39 13.14
C THR A 126 4.75 -14.37 14.14
N GLY A 127 5.64 -13.88 15.01
CA GLY A 127 6.24 -14.64 16.11
C GLY A 127 7.76 -14.83 16.01
N LEU A 128 8.42 -14.37 14.94
CA LEU A 128 9.88 -14.39 14.81
C LEU A 128 10.45 -12.99 14.75
N THR A 129 11.58 -12.82 15.44
CA THR A 129 12.48 -11.69 15.21
C THR A 129 13.13 -11.81 13.83
N LEU A 130 13.59 -10.68 13.29
CA LEU A 130 14.31 -10.63 12.01
C LEU A 130 15.48 -11.61 11.97
N SER A 131 16.33 -11.60 13.00
CA SER A 131 17.51 -12.48 13.10
C SER A 131 17.18 -13.98 13.10
N ARG A 132 15.99 -14.38 13.57
CA ARG A 132 15.53 -15.77 13.52
C ARG A 132 15.00 -16.12 12.14
N LEU A 133 14.19 -15.22 11.56
CA LEU A 133 13.63 -15.43 10.24
C LEU A 133 14.72 -15.50 9.16
N GLU A 134 15.73 -14.62 9.22
CA GLU A 134 16.87 -14.61 8.29
C GLU A 134 17.62 -15.95 8.22
N LYS A 135 17.68 -16.70 9.33
CA LYS A 135 18.29 -18.04 9.36
C LYS A 135 17.48 -19.11 8.62
N LEU A 136 16.19 -18.86 8.38
CA LEU A 136 15.27 -19.80 7.72
C LEU A 136 15.20 -19.59 6.20
N LEU A 137 15.58 -18.41 5.71
CA LEU A 137 15.48 -18.01 4.29
C LEU A 137 16.51 -18.66 3.33
N PRO A 138 17.72 -19.06 3.75
CA PRO A 138 18.67 -19.68 2.81
C PRO A 138 18.07 -20.92 2.12
N GLY A 139 18.09 -20.90 0.79
CA GLY A 139 17.54 -21.95 -0.07
C GLY A 139 16.01 -21.98 -0.18
N SER A 140 15.27 -21.01 0.36
CA SER A 140 13.80 -21.00 0.30
C SER A 140 13.21 -20.26 -0.91
N ASN A 141 14.03 -19.49 -1.64
CA ASN A 141 13.60 -18.53 -2.67
C ASN A 141 12.59 -17.49 -2.16
N THR A 142 12.72 -17.10 -0.89
CA THR A 142 11.91 -16.03 -0.28
C THR A 142 12.81 -14.95 0.31
N TYR A 143 12.33 -13.70 0.27
CA TYR A 143 13.08 -12.51 0.64
C TYR A 143 12.31 -11.71 1.68
N ILE A 144 13.01 -11.04 2.61
CA ILE A 144 12.36 -10.08 3.50
C ILE A 144 11.81 -8.93 2.66
N ALA A 145 10.51 -8.68 2.77
CA ALA A 145 9.79 -7.66 2.00
C ALA A 145 9.43 -6.46 2.86
N ASN A 146 9.03 -6.68 4.12
CA ASN A 146 8.71 -5.57 5.03
C ASN A 146 8.89 -5.95 6.50
N LEU A 147 9.31 -4.99 7.32
CA LEU A 147 9.37 -5.12 8.78
C LEU A 147 8.20 -4.32 9.39
N ASN A 148 7.08 -4.98 9.70
CA ASN A 148 5.91 -4.30 10.27
C ASN A 148 6.09 -4.00 11.76
N ALA A 149 6.68 -4.94 12.49
CA ALA A 149 6.99 -4.84 13.92
C ALA A 149 8.15 -5.79 14.25
N GLU A 150 8.67 -5.72 15.48
CA GLU A 150 9.79 -6.54 15.96
C GLU A 150 9.60 -8.04 15.69
N THR A 151 8.36 -8.52 15.79
CA THR A 151 8.00 -9.92 15.54
C THR A 151 6.94 -10.10 14.46
N GLN A 152 6.72 -9.11 13.60
CA GLN A 152 5.79 -9.19 12.48
C GLN A 152 6.51 -8.74 11.21
N ILE A 153 6.83 -9.70 10.35
CA ILE A 153 7.71 -9.50 9.19
C ILE A 153 7.04 -10.11 7.97
N VAL A 154 7.05 -9.38 6.86
CA VAL A 154 6.52 -9.84 5.58
C VAL A 154 7.66 -10.39 4.74
N ILE A 155 7.47 -11.57 4.15
CA ILE A 155 8.35 -12.14 3.14
C ILE A 155 7.68 -12.13 1.77
N ALA A 156 8.47 -11.95 0.71
CA ALA A 156 8.06 -12.09 -0.68
C ALA A 156 8.66 -13.37 -1.27
N GLY A 157 7.93 -14.05 -2.14
CA GLY A 157 8.43 -15.20 -2.87
C GLY A 157 7.30 -16.01 -3.52
N PRO A 158 7.60 -17.22 -4.01
CA PRO A 158 6.58 -18.10 -4.57
C PRO A 158 5.46 -18.39 -3.55
N ARG A 159 4.20 -18.51 -3.98
CA ARG A 159 3.06 -18.83 -3.07
C ARG A 159 3.22 -20.17 -2.34
N ARG A 160 4.02 -21.09 -2.90
CA ARG A 160 4.45 -22.34 -2.24
C ARG A 160 5.91 -22.29 -1.78
N GLY A 161 6.40 -21.11 -1.42
CA GLY A 161 7.77 -20.89 -0.99
C GLY A 161 8.06 -21.58 0.34
N TYR A 162 9.20 -22.27 0.42
CA TYR A 162 9.64 -23.01 1.61
C TYR A 162 9.84 -22.13 2.86
N GLY A 163 9.91 -20.80 2.71
CA GLY A 163 10.11 -19.87 3.83
C GLY A 163 8.93 -19.87 4.80
N GLY A 164 7.70 -19.88 4.28
CA GLY A 164 6.48 -19.92 5.10
C GLY A 164 6.36 -21.23 5.88
N SER A 165 6.55 -22.37 5.20
CA SER A 165 6.45 -23.69 5.85
C SER A 165 7.52 -23.93 6.92
N ARG A 166 8.74 -23.41 6.72
CA ARG A 166 9.78 -23.43 7.76
C ARG A 166 9.42 -22.56 8.96
N ALA A 167 8.81 -21.40 8.74
CA ALA A 167 8.35 -20.52 9.82
C ALA A 167 7.19 -21.17 10.62
N GLU A 168 6.23 -21.80 9.95
CA GLU A 168 5.15 -22.56 10.59
C GLU A 168 5.71 -23.70 11.44
N SER A 169 6.69 -24.45 10.90
CA SER A 169 7.39 -25.52 11.62
C SER A 169 8.16 -25.01 12.85
N ALA A 170 8.53 -23.72 12.86
CA ALA A 170 9.15 -23.04 14.00
C ALA A 170 8.13 -22.43 14.99
N GLY A 171 6.83 -22.72 14.83
CA GLY A 171 5.76 -22.30 15.74
C GLY A 171 5.15 -20.93 15.44
N CYS A 172 5.30 -20.42 14.21
CA CYS A 172 4.87 -19.08 13.83
C CYS A 172 3.52 -19.10 13.12
N ARG A 173 2.81 -17.97 13.15
CA ARG A 173 1.62 -17.79 12.31
C ARG A 173 2.01 -17.15 10.99
N CYS A 174 1.58 -17.77 9.90
CA CYS A 174 1.77 -17.27 8.54
C CYS A 174 0.41 -16.90 7.94
N GLN A 175 0.32 -15.71 7.35
CA GLN A 175 -0.87 -15.26 6.62
C GLN A 175 -0.44 -14.81 5.23
N GLN A 176 -0.95 -15.48 4.20
CA GLN A 176 -0.77 -15.04 2.82
C GLN A 176 -1.73 -13.89 2.51
N SER A 177 -1.24 -12.87 1.81
CA SER A 177 -2.09 -11.89 1.15
C SER A 177 -2.46 -12.44 -0.23
N ASP A 178 -3.76 -12.42 -0.54
CA ASP A 178 -4.27 -12.77 -1.88
C ASP A 178 -3.72 -11.86 -2.98
#